data_AF-A0A1F6VND6-F1
#
_entry.id   AF-A0A1F6VND6-F1
#
_cell.length_a   1.000
_cell.length_b   1.000
_cell.length_c   1.000
_cell.angle_alpha   90.00
_cell.angle_beta   90.00
_cell.angle_gamma   90.00
#
_symmetry.space_group_name_H-M   'P 1'
#
loop_
_entity.id
_entity.type
_entity.pdbx_description
1 polymer ?
#
loop_
_entity_poly.entity_id
_entity_poly.type
_entity_poly.pdbx_seq_one_letter_code
_entity_poly.pdbx_strand_id
1 'polypeptide(L)'
;MYISLTLFFLSLIFIIIMIKNKLVLVRNGQVVKAQHPHPFVPEIQKIKHLTFKNGKKFGYVALFIILRFFIKSSNFIKTKSKMFVEELKNKLKNKDSFVNGTIEKKEVSKYLKIISEYRHKIRQMKHRIKEEEGIE
;
A
#
# COMPACT_ATOMS: atom_id res chain seq x y z
N MET A 1 -2.65 -0.64 5.69
CA MET A 1 -1.33 -0.20 6.20
C MET A 1 -0.61 0.75 5.25
N TYR A 2 -0.48 0.42 3.95
CA TYR A 2 0.24 1.27 2.98
C TYR A 2 -0.42 2.64 2.71
N ILE A 3 -1.75 2.74 2.73
CA ILE A 3 -2.48 3.99 2.44
C ILE A 3 -2.14 5.10 3.47
N SER A 4 -2.11 4.74 4.75
CA SER A 4 -1.75 5.69 5.82
C SER A 4 -0.28 6.14 5.71
N LEU A 5 0.61 5.20 5.35
CA LEU A 5 2.02 5.49 5.11
C LEU A 5 2.21 6.46 3.92
N THR A 6 1.48 6.26 2.82
CA THR A 6 1.53 7.15 1.65
C THR A 6 1.01 8.54 1.95
N LEU A 7 -0.07 8.66 2.74
CA LEU A 7 -0.61 9.95 3.20
C LEU A 7 0.38 10.69 4.11
N PHE A 8 1.07 9.98 5.00
CA PHE A 8 2.09 10.54 5.88
C PHE A 8 3.25 11.15 5.07
N PHE A 9 3.79 10.41 4.10
CA PHE A 9 4.87 10.93 3.25
C PHE A 9 4.41 12.11 2.38
N LEU A 10 3.17 12.08 1.88
CA LEU A 10 2.61 13.18 1.12
C LEU A 10 2.51 14.46 1.98
N SER A 11 2.00 14.34 3.20
CA SER A 11 1.94 15.43 4.18
C SER A 11 3.33 15.99 4.51
N LEU A 12 4.32 15.11 4.71
CA LEU A 12 5.70 15.50 4.97
C LEU A 12 6.28 16.34 3.82
N ILE A 13 6.02 15.95 2.57
CA ILE A 13 6.47 16.68 1.38
C ILE A 13 5.87 18.09 1.35
N PHE A 14 4.57 18.25 1.64
CA PHE A 14 3.92 19.56 1.72
C PHE A 14 4.55 20.46 2.78
N ILE A 15 4.86 19.91 3.96
CA ILE A 15 5.52 20.66 5.04
C ILE A 15 6.92 21.12 4.60
N ILE A 16 7.70 20.24 3.97
CA ILE A 16 9.04 20.58 3.44
C ILE A 16 8.96 21.70 2.40
N ILE A 17 7.99 21.66 1.49
CA ILE A 17 7.76 22.70 0.48
C ILE A 17 7.42 24.04 1.15
N MET A 18 6.54 24.03 2.14
CA MET A 18 6.13 25.23 2.87
C MET A 18 7.32 25.89 3.59
N ILE A 19 8.16 25.09 4.25
CA ILE A 19 9.38 25.56 4.91
C ILE A 19 10.38 26.11 3.89
N LYS A 20 10.59 25.41 2.78
CA LYS A 20 11.51 25.83 1.70
C LYS A 20 11.10 27.20 1.14
N ASN A 21 9.82 27.40 0.84
CA ASN A 21 9.31 28.66 0.30
C ASN A 21 9.50 29.81 1.31
N LYS A 22 9.20 29.57 2.59
CA LYS A 22 9.45 30.55 3.66
C LYS A 22 10.94 30.89 3.78
N LEU A 23 11.82 29.90 3.64
CA LEU A 23 13.26 30.10 3.67
C LEU A 23 13.77 30.93 2.47
N VAL A 24 13.21 30.69 1.28
CA VAL A 24 13.55 31.44 0.06
C VAL A 24 13.10 32.90 0.16
N LEU A 25 11.89 33.16 0.68
CA LEU A 25 11.39 34.51 0.92
C LEU A 25 12.27 35.29 1.91
N VAL A 26 12.76 34.63 2.97
CA VAL A 26 13.71 35.22 3.92
C VAL A 26 15.08 35.46 3.29
N ARG A 27 15.55 34.55 2.41
CA ARG A 27 16.83 34.70 1.70
C ARG A 27 16.81 35.84 0.68
N ASN A 28 15.66 36.07 0.05
CA ASN A 28 15.47 37.12 -0.95
C ASN A 28 15.20 38.51 -0.34
N GLY A 29 15.27 38.66 0.98
CA GLY A 29 15.17 39.96 1.67
C GLY A 29 13.76 40.56 1.71
N GLN A 30 12.73 39.86 1.22
CA GLN A 30 11.33 40.32 1.23
C GLN A 30 10.68 40.31 2.61
N VAL A 31 11.31 39.70 3.61
CA VAL A 31 10.85 39.70 5.00
C VAL A 31 11.84 40.51 5.83
N VAL A 32 11.46 41.75 6.16
CA VAL A 32 12.19 42.58 7.14
C VAL A 32 12.19 41.82 8.47
N LYS A 33 13.37 41.37 8.91
CA LYS A 33 13.54 40.81 10.25
C LYS A 33 13.15 41.90 11.25
N ALA A 34 11.98 41.77 11.87
CA ALA A 34 11.76 42.40 13.16
C ALA A 34 12.78 41.77 14.12
N GLN A 35 13.88 42.49 14.36
CA GLN A 35 14.82 42.16 15.42
C GLN A 35 14.13 42.50 16.74
N HIS A 36 13.26 41.62 17.20
CA HIS A 36 12.81 41.63 18.58
C HIS A 36 13.55 40.49 19.29
N PRO A 37 14.47 40.80 20.21
CA PRO A 37 15.17 39.78 20.98
C PRO A 37 14.14 39.11 21.90
N HIS A 38 13.53 38.05 21.41
CA HIS A 38 12.58 37.27 22.19
C HIS A 38 13.39 36.34 23.10
N PRO A 39 13.29 36.45 24.44
CA PRO A 39 14.15 35.71 25.38
C PRO A 39 14.01 34.18 25.32
N PHE A 40 12.99 33.67 24.62
CA PHE A 40 12.73 32.23 24.46
C PHE A 40 13.12 31.69 23.07
N VAL A 41 13.66 32.52 22.17
CA VAL A 41 14.11 32.09 20.84
C VAL A 41 15.64 32.08 20.83
N PRO A 42 16.28 30.90 20.85
CA PRO A 42 17.72 30.81 20.70
C PRO A 42 18.18 31.54 19.45
N GLU A 43 19.30 32.27 19.52
CA GLU A 43 19.88 32.98 18.37
C GLU A 43 20.13 32.00 17.21
N ILE A 44 19.18 31.96 16.27
CA ILE A 44 19.20 31.11 15.07
C ILE A 44 20.48 31.36 14.24
N GLN A 45 21.10 32.53 14.43
CA GLN A 45 22.38 32.90 13.82
C GLN A 45 23.55 32.01 14.27
N LYS A 46 23.61 31.62 15.55
CA LYS A 46 24.63 30.70 16.07
C LYS A 46 24.45 29.28 15.50
N ILE A 47 23.19 28.84 15.39
CA ILE A 47 22.85 27.53 14.81
C ILE A 47 23.25 27.49 13.33
N LYS A 48 22.97 28.55 12.57
CA LYS A 48 23.29 28.66 11.13
C LYS A 48 24.79 28.46 10.85
N HIS A 49 25.66 29.07 11.64
CA HIS A 49 27.12 28.91 11.49
C HIS A 49 27.59 27.48 11.80
N LEU A 50 26.96 26.83 12.78
CA LEU A 50 27.28 25.46 13.18
C LEU A 50 26.83 24.45 12.12
N THR A 51 25.65 24.65 11.50
CA THR A 51 25.16 23.80 10.40
C THR A 51 26.00 23.97 9.13
N PHE A 52 26.49 25.18 8.83
CA PHE A 52 27.25 25.44 7.59
C PHE A 52 28.62 24.76 7.57
N LYS A 53 29.29 24.66 8.73
CA LYS A 53 30.62 24.04 8.86
C LYS A 53 30.61 22.53 8.57
N ASN A 54 29.53 21.84 8.95
CA ASN A 54 29.37 20.39 8.74
C ASN A 54 28.42 20.01 7.59
N GLY A 55 27.66 20.96 7.06
CA GLY A 55 26.60 20.71 6.07
C GLY A 55 27.11 20.10 4.77
N LYS A 56 28.32 20.46 4.32
CA LYS A 56 28.92 19.84 3.12
C LYS A 56 29.17 18.34 3.31
N LYS A 57 29.70 17.93 4.47
CA LYS A 57 29.97 16.52 4.80
C LYS A 57 28.67 15.70 4.87
N PHE A 58 27.64 16.24 5.53
CA PHE A 58 26.32 15.61 5.55
C PHE A 58 25.65 15.58 4.18
N GLY A 59 25.88 16.58 3.33
CA GLY A 59 25.42 16.59 1.94
C GLY A 59 25.97 15.42 1.14
N TYR A 60 27.29 15.18 1.18
CA TYR A 60 27.90 14.04 0.48
C TYR A 60 27.43 12.68 1.03
N VAL A 61 27.30 12.54 2.35
CA VAL A 61 26.78 11.32 3.00
C VAL A 61 25.33 11.07 2.60
N ALA A 62 24.48 12.09 2.64
CA ALA A 62 23.09 11.99 2.21
C ALA A 62 22.99 11.62 0.73
N LEU A 63 23.80 12.24 -0.14
CA LEU A 63 23.84 11.94 -1.57
C LEU A 63 24.24 10.47 -1.81
N PHE A 64 25.27 9.98 -1.10
CA PHE A 64 25.70 8.60 -1.18
C PHE A 64 24.62 7.62 -0.70
N ILE A 65 23.92 7.93 0.39
CA ILE A 65 22.80 7.13 0.90
C ILE A 65 21.66 7.09 -0.13
N ILE A 66 21.29 8.22 -0.71
CA ILE A 66 20.25 8.31 -1.73
C ILE A 66 20.64 7.49 -2.96
N LEU A 67 21.88 7.61 -3.44
CA LEU A 67 22.37 6.87 -4.59
C LEU A 67 22.38 5.36 -4.32
N ARG A 68 22.90 4.94 -3.17
CA ARG A 68 22.91 3.53 -2.74
C ARG A 68 21.49 2.98 -2.60
N PHE A 69 20.58 3.76 -2.03
CA PHE A 69 19.18 3.40 -1.91
C PHE A 69 18.51 3.27 -3.29
N PHE A 70 18.81 4.16 -4.23
CA PHE A 70 18.28 4.12 -5.58
C PHE A 70 18.74 2.86 -6.34
N ILE A 71 20.03 2.54 -6.27
CA ILE A 71 20.60 1.33 -6.89
C ILE A 71 19.98 0.06 -6.28
N LYS A 72 19.94 -0.03 -4.94
CA LYS A 72 19.38 -1.20 -4.24
C LYS A 72 17.88 -1.35 -4.49
N SER A 73 17.15 -0.24 -4.50
CA SER A 73 15.71 -0.22 -4.78
C SER A 73 15.41 -0.57 -6.23
N SER A 74 16.24 -0.18 -7.20
CA SER A 74 16.05 -0.57 -8.61
C SER A 74 16.08 -2.08 -8.80
N ASN A 75 17.03 -2.78 -8.16
CA ASN A 75 17.09 -4.24 -8.21
C ASN A 75 15.92 -4.91 -7.48
N PHE A 76 15.48 -4.33 -6.36
CA PHE A 76 14.31 -4.82 -5.62
C PHE A 76 13.00 -4.59 -6.37
N ILE A 77 12.86 -3.45 -7.05
CA ILE A 77 11.70 -3.12 -7.88
C ILE A 77 11.66 -4.06 -9.06
N LYS A 78 12.75 -4.35 -9.77
CA LYS A 78 12.73 -5.29 -10.91
C LYS A 78 12.30 -6.71 -10.54
N THR A 79 12.64 -7.17 -9.35
CA THR A 79 12.29 -8.52 -8.87
C THR A 79 10.87 -8.57 -8.30
N LYS A 80 10.50 -7.62 -7.45
CA LYS A 80 9.15 -7.55 -6.88
C LYS A 80 8.10 -7.02 -7.84
N SER A 81 8.45 -6.18 -8.82
CA SER A 81 7.48 -5.67 -9.80
C SER A 81 6.97 -6.78 -10.69
N LYS A 82 7.81 -7.72 -11.12
CA LYS A 82 7.34 -8.89 -11.87
C LYS A 82 6.35 -9.70 -11.06
N MET A 83 6.67 -9.98 -9.79
CA MET A 83 5.77 -10.69 -8.88
C MET A 83 4.45 -9.92 -8.63
N PHE A 84 4.52 -8.60 -8.40
CA PHE A 84 3.34 -7.76 -8.23
C PHE A 84 2.50 -7.64 -9.50
N VAL A 85 3.14 -7.54 -10.66
CA VAL A 85 2.48 -7.48 -11.97
C VAL A 85 1.82 -8.81 -12.26
N GLU A 86 2.44 -9.94 -11.91
CA GLU A 86 1.87 -11.27 -12.06
C GLU A 86 0.71 -11.51 -11.08
N GLU A 87 0.83 -11.06 -9.83
CA GLU A 87 -0.28 -11.06 -8.86
C GLU A 87 -1.44 -10.15 -9.31
N LEU A 88 -1.15 -8.95 -9.82
CA LEU A 88 -2.17 -8.04 -10.37
C LEU A 88 -2.83 -8.63 -11.61
N LYS A 89 -2.05 -9.21 -12.52
CA LYS A 89 -2.54 -9.87 -13.73
C LYS A 89 -3.42 -11.07 -13.35
N ASN A 90 -3.03 -11.88 -12.37
CA ASN A 90 -3.84 -13.00 -11.88
C ASN A 90 -5.12 -12.51 -11.19
N LYS A 91 -5.07 -11.42 -10.41
CA LYS A 91 -6.27 -10.81 -9.81
C LYS A 91 -7.20 -10.18 -10.85
N LEU A 92 -6.69 -9.59 -11.92
CA LEU A 92 -7.51 -9.07 -13.03
C LEU A 92 -8.10 -10.20 -13.87
N LYS A 93 -7.32 -11.23 -14.22
CA LYS A 93 -7.81 -12.42 -14.95
C LYS A 93 -8.93 -13.12 -14.18
N ASN A 94 -8.81 -13.22 -12.85
CA ASN A 94 -9.85 -13.78 -11.99
C ASN A 94 -11.10 -12.88 -11.90
N LYS A 95 -10.99 -11.59 -12.21
CA LYS A 95 -12.10 -10.64 -12.24
C LYS A 95 -12.81 -10.67 -13.60
N ASP A 96 -12.07 -10.82 -14.69
CA ASP A 96 -12.64 -11.06 -16.03
C ASP A 96 -13.34 -12.43 -16.11
N SER A 97 -12.87 -13.45 -15.40
CA SER A 97 -13.61 -14.72 -15.24
C SER A 97 -14.86 -14.59 -14.35
N PHE A 98 -14.96 -13.55 -13.52
CA PHE A 98 -16.18 -13.29 -12.73
C PHE A 98 -17.23 -12.53 -13.57
N VAL A 99 -16.79 -11.71 -14.53
CA VAL A 99 -17.68 -10.98 -15.46
C VAL A 99 -18.12 -11.87 -16.64
N ASN A 100 -17.26 -12.79 -17.12
CA ASN A 100 -17.65 -13.85 -18.07
C ASN A 100 -18.21 -15.10 -17.38
N GLY A 101 -18.38 -15.07 -16.06
CA GLY A 101 -18.86 -16.16 -15.22
C GLY A 101 -20.38 -16.35 -15.25
N THR A 102 -21.05 -16.10 -16.37
CA THR A 102 -22.38 -16.66 -16.61
C THR A 102 -22.23 -18.17 -16.75
N ILE A 103 -22.30 -18.84 -15.61
CA ILE A 103 -22.72 -20.24 -15.51
C ILE A 103 -21.89 -21.17 -16.41
N GLU A 104 -20.57 -21.23 -16.20
CA GLU A 104 -19.92 -22.53 -16.40
C GLU A 104 -20.56 -23.46 -15.38
N LYS A 105 -21.60 -24.18 -15.83
CA LYS A 105 -22.11 -25.36 -15.15
C LYS A 105 -20.90 -26.27 -15.00
N LYS A 106 -20.23 -26.15 -13.86
CA LYS A 106 -19.19 -27.05 -13.38
C LYS A 106 -19.71 -28.44 -13.69
N GLU A 107 -19.19 -29.07 -14.73
CA GLU A 107 -19.66 -30.38 -15.19
C GLU A 107 -19.32 -31.36 -14.07
N VAL A 108 -20.25 -31.49 -13.12
CA VAL A 108 -20.17 -32.45 -12.04
C VAL A 108 -19.98 -33.80 -12.72
N SER A 109 -18.88 -34.49 -12.40
CA SER A 109 -18.56 -35.75 -13.07
C SER A 109 -19.80 -36.65 -13.08
N LYS A 110 -20.05 -37.35 -14.19
CA LYS A 110 -21.24 -38.21 -14.35
C LYS A 110 -21.46 -39.11 -13.14
N TYR A 111 -20.36 -39.55 -12.52
CA TYR A 111 -20.33 -40.30 -11.27
C TYR A 111 -20.94 -39.56 -10.07
N LEU A 112 -20.54 -38.32 -9.81
CA LEU A 112 -21.08 -37.50 -8.72
C LEU A 112 -22.57 -37.19 -8.93
N LYS A 113 -23.00 -37.02 -10.19
CA LYS A 113 -24.43 -36.85 -10.52
C LYS A 113 -25.23 -38.10 -10.12
N ILE A 114 -24.76 -39.28 -10.53
CA ILE A 114 -25.39 -40.58 -10.19
C ILE A 114 -25.45 -40.78 -8.67
N ILE A 115 -24.37 -40.47 -7.95
CA ILE A 115 -24.35 -40.57 -6.47
C ILE A 115 -25.39 -39.64 -5.84
N SER A 116 -25.47 -38.40 -6.32
CA SER A 116 -26.41 -37.42 -5.76
C SER A 116 -27.86 -37.84 -5.95
N GLU A 117 -28.19 -38.39 -7.13
CA GLU A 117 -29.52 -38.91 -7.45
C GLU A 117 -29.86 -40.12 -6.57
N TYR A 118 -28.92 -41.07 -6.39
CA TYR A 118 -29.10 -42.20 -5.49
C TYR A 118 -29.32 -41.76 -4.04
N ARG A 119 -28.51 -40.83 -3.54
CA ARG A 119 -28.64 -40.30 -2.18
C ARG A 119 -30.00 -39.64 -1.96
N HIS A 120 -30.51 -38.93 -2.97
CA HIS A 120 -31.82 -38.31 -2.90
C HIS A 120 -32.94 -39.36 -2.86
N LYS A 121 -32.87 -40.40 -3.69
CA LYS A 121 -33.82 -41.52 -3.66
C LYS A 121 -33.84 -42.24 -2.32
N ILE A 122 -32.67 -42.53 -1.73
CA ILE A 122 -32.58 -43.15 -0.40
C ILE A 122 -33.23 -42.25 0.66
N ARG A 123 -33.02 -40.93 0.58
CA ARG A 123 -33.62 -39.99 1.53
C ARG A 123 -35.15 -39.96 1.41
N GLN A 124 -35.70 -40.00 0.20
CA GLN A 124 -37.14 -40.08 -0.02
C GLN A 124 -37.73 -41.39 0.49
N MET A 125 -37.08 -42.52 0.22
CA MET A 125 -37.51 -43.82 0.75
C MET A 125 -37.49 -43.83 2.28
N LYS A 126 -36.41 -43.32 2.90
CA LYS A 126 -36.34 -43.18 4.36
C LYS A 126 -37.47 -42.31 4.92
N HIS A 127 -37.82 -41.22 4.23
CA HIS A 127 -38.92 -40.36 4.66
C HIS A 127 -40.26 -41.09 4.61
N ARG A 128 -40.55 -41.79 3.50
CA ARG A 128 -41.79 -42.56 3.35
C ARG A 128 -41.90 -43.68 4.37
N ILE A 129 -40.81 -44.42 4.62
CA ILE A 129 -40.78 -45.46 5.66
C ILE A 129 -41.05 -44.84 7.03
N LYS A 130 -40.43 -43.69 7.35
CA LYS A 130 -40.66 -42.99 8.61
C LYS A 130 -42.12 -42.53 8.77
N GLU A 131 -42.76 -42.07 7.69
CA GLU A 131 -44.18 -41.72 7.65
C GLU A 131 -45.10 -42.94 7.81
N GLU A 132 -44.77 -44.06 7.15
CA GLU A 132 -45.54 -45.31 7.22
C GLU A 132 -45.42 -46.02 8.57
N GLU A 133 -44.25 -45.95 9.21
CA GLU A 133 -44.01 -46.53 10.53
C GLU A 133 -44.57 -45.66 11.68
N GLY A 134 -45.10 -44.47 11.39
CA GLY A 134 -45.69 -43.56 12.38
C GLY A 134 -44.69 -43.06 13.41
N ILE A 135 -43.39 -43.10 13.10
CA ILE A 135 -42.32 -42.63 13.98
C ILE A 135 -42.09 -41.16 13.66
N GLU A 136 -42.69 -40.24 14.42
CA GLU A 136 -42.26 -38.83 14.43
C GLU A 136 -40.83 -38.68 14.98
#